data_AF-D8FKS3-F1
#
_entry.id   AF-D8FKS3-F1
#
_cell.length_a   1.000
_cell.length_b   1.000
_cell.length_c   1.000
_cell.angle_alpha   90.00
_cell.angle_beta   90.00
_cell.angle_gamma   90.00
#
_symmetry.space_group_name_H-M   'P 1'
#
loop_
_entity.id
_entity.type
_entity.pdbx_description
1 polymer ?
#
loop_
_entity_poly.entity_id
_entity_poly.type
_entity_poly.pdbx_seq_one_letter_code
_entity_poly.pdbx_strand_id
1 'polypeptide(L)'
;MKEIVFDFNPLGNFSLSAEVYELYYSKKYNKKIYFYIRDGRHYKKVENIKDLKKSTNRVITFIDLGDRVEKIPFDEKIRVKPIDEDYDEDPLLIEIVNELGQEASWKNSKIKVVEIKE
;
A
#
# COMPACT_ATOMS: atom_id res chain seq x y z
N MET A 1 -24.95 8.95 -8.00
CA MET A 1 -23.55 9.07 -8.46
C MET A 1 -22.69 8.49 -7.37
N LYS A 2 -21.81 7.56 -7.72
CA LYS A 2 -20.99 6.80 -6.79
C LYS A 2 -19.52 7.00 -7.13
N GLU A 3 -18.68 7.29 -6.16
CA GLU A 3 -17.24 7.39 -6.36
C GLU A 3 -16.59 6.03 -6.04
N ILE A 4 -15.64 5.61 -6.87
CA ILE A 4 -14.81 4.44 -6.62
C ILE A 4 -13.34 4.74 -6.90
N VAL A 5 -12.44 4.06 -6.20
CA VAL A 5 -11.02 4.00 -6.53
C VAL A 5 -10.86 3.02 -7.69
N PHE A 6 -10.32 3.50 -8.79
CA PHE A 6 -10.05 2.69 -9.97
C PHE A 6 -8.55 2.62 -10.23
N ASP A 7 -8.04 1.42 -10.46
CA ASP A 7 -6.63 1.17 -10.83
C ASP A 7 -6.50 0.66 -12.28
N PHE A 8 -5.77 1.41 -13.11
CA PHE A 8 -5.29 0.90 -14.40
C PHE A 8 -3.96 0.17 -14.22
N ASN A 9 -4.01 -1.11 -13.84
CA ASN A 9 -2.85 -2.00 -13.76
C ASN A 9 -2.97 -3.14 -14.79
N PRO A 10 -1.91 -3.45 -15.57
CA PRO A 10 -1.91 -4.57 -16.53
C PRO A 10 -2.23 -5.96 -15.94
N LEU A 11 -2.01 -6.15 -14.63
CA LEU A 11 -2.24 -7.40 -13.91
C LEU A 11 -3.60 -7.45 -13.19
N GLY A 12 -4.40 -6.38 -13.29
CA GLY A 12 -5.76 -6.33 -12.75
C GLY A 12 -5.86 -6.25 -11.23
N ASN A 13 -4.76 -6.00 -10.51
CA ASN A 13 -4.74 -5.87 -9.06
C ASN A 13 -4.43 -4.44 -8.61
N PHE A 14 -5.07 -4.02 -7.51
CA PHE A 14 -4.76 -2.73 -6.87
C PHE A 14 -3.29 -2.64 -6.51
N SER A 15 -2.66 -1.61 -7.03
CA SER A 15 -1.25 -1.31 -6.90
C SER A 15 -1.11 0.07 -6.30
N LEU A 16 -1.56 0.19 -5.05
CA LEU A 16 -1.48 1.42 -4.26
C LEU A 16 -0.02 1.67 -3.81
N SER A 17 0.34 2.93 -3.67
CA SER A 17 1.65 3.36 -3.20
C SER A 17 1.86 3.07 -1.71
N ALA A 18 3.10 3.20 -1.22
CA ALA A 18 3.38 2.99 0.20
C ALA A 18 2.72 4.06 1.08
N GLU A 19 2.66 5.28 0.54
CA GLU A 19 2.01 6.46 1.13
C GLU A 19 0.53 6.19 1.41
N VAL A 20 -0.19 5.55 0.50
CA VAL A 20 -1.59 5.15 0.72
C VAL A 20 -1.71 4.22 1.92
N TYR A 21 -0.88 3.17 1.99
CA TYR A 21 -0.93 2.22 3.10
C TYR A 21 -0.62 2.90 4.45
N GLU A 22 0.38 3.79 4.48
CA GLU A 22 0.75 4.50 5.70
C GLU A 22 -0.41 5.37 6.21
N LEU A 23 -1.00 6.18 5.32
CA LEU A 23 -2.13 7.03 5.66
C LEU A 23 -3.37 6.21 6.05
N TYR A 24 -3.70 5.18 5.29
CA TYR A 24 -4.91 4.38 5.51
C TYR A 24 -4.86 3.66 6.86
N TYR A 25 -3.75 2.99 7.19
CA TYR A 25 -3.63 2.27 8.45
C TYR A 25 -3.48 3.19 9.66
N SER A 26 -2.83 4.34 9.48
CA SER A 26 -2.75 5.38 10.50
C SER A 26 -4.15 5.98 10.78
N LYS A 27 -4.85 6.47 9.75
CA LYS A 27 -6.17 7.12 9.90
C LYS A 27 -7.25 6.13 10.35
N LYS A 28 -7.32 4.92 9.76
CA LYS A 28 -8.41 3.95 10.02
C LYS A 28 -8.26 3.17 11.32
N TYR A 29 -7.05 2.74 11.63
CA TYR A 29 -6.80 1.79 12.71
C TYR A 29 -5.92 2.35 13.82
N ASN A 30 -5.42 3.58 13.69
CA ASN A 30 -4.41 4.16 14.57
C ASN A 30 -3.20 3.23 14.73
N LYS A 31 -2.78 2.58 13.62
CA LYS A 31 -1.68 1.62 13.60
C LYS A 31 -0.53 2.16 12.75
N LYS A 32 0.67 2.08 13.32
CA LYS A 32 1.90 2.23 12.55
C LYS A 32 2.18 0.93 11.78
N ILE A 33 2.69 1.09 10.55
CA ILE A 33 3.15 -0.03 9.72
C ILE A 33 4.61 0.18 9.35
N TYR A 34 5.27 -0.88 8.92
CA TYR A 34 6.68 -0.90 8.58
C TYR A 34 6.88 -1.57 7.23
N PHE A 35 7.80 -1.03 6.44
CA PHE A 35 8.07 -1.52 5.10
C PHE A 35 9.42 -2.22 5.03
N TYR A 36 9.46 -3.33 4.31
CA TYR A 36 10.66 -4.13 4.11
C TYR A 36 10.82 -4.46 2.63
N ILE A 37 12.04 -4.41 2.14
CA ILE A 37 12.41 -4.83 0.77
C ILE A 37 13.36 -6.02 0.83
N ARG A 38 13.31 -6.88 -0.18
CA ARG A 38 14.23 -8.03 -0.25
C ARG A 38 15.62 -7.55 -0.69
N ASP A 39 16.64 -7.87 0.10
CA ASP A 39 18.05 -7.59 -0.18
C ASP A 39 18.84 -8.92 -0.07
N GLY A 40 18.99 -9.59 -1.22
CA GLY A 40 19.57 -10.93 -1.30
C GLY A 40 18.79 -11.97 -0.49
N ARG A 41 19.43 -12.51 0.56
CA ARG A 41 18.82 -13.50 1.47
C ARG A 41 18.04 -12.88 2.64
N HIS A 42 18.12 -11.57 2.82
CA HIS A 42 17.52 -10.86 3.95
C HIS A 42 16.44 -9.90 3.47
N TYR A 43 15.70 -9.36 4.42
CA TYR A 43 14.84 -8.22 4.26
C TYR A 43 15.46 -7.04 5.01
N LYS A 44 15.49 -5.88 4.36
CA LYS A 44 15.93 -4.63 4.98
C LYS A 44 14.72 -3.74 5.22
N LYS A 45 14.61 -3.19 6.42
CA LYS A 45 13.62 -2.18 6.75
C LYS A 45 13.88 -0.91 5.94
N VAL A 46 12.80 -0.28 5.48
CA VAL A 46 12.86 0.97 4.74
C VAL A 46 12.60 2.14 5.68
N GLU A 47 13.59 3.01 5.81
CA GLU A 47 13.51 4.22 6.63
C GLU A 47 12.82 5.38 5.91
N ASN A 48 12.97 5.47 4.58
CA ASN A 48 12.34 6.49 3.77
C ASN A 48 11.41 5.84 2.74
N ILE A 49 10.09 6.01 2.92
CA ILE A 49 9.08 5.41 2.04
C ILE A 49 9.25 5.81 0.57
N LYS A 50 9.85 6.97 0.27
CA LYS A 50 10.11 7.39 -1.11
C LYS A 50 11.07 6.45 -1.85
N ASP A 51 11.93 5.73 -1.12
CA ASP A 51 12.85 4.75 -1.70
C ASP A 51 12.10 3.51 -2.25
N LEU A 52 10.89 3.24 -1.75
CA LEU A 52 10.04 2.15 -2.22
C LEU A 52 9.64 2.31 -3.68
N LYS A 53 9.54 3.56 -4.19
CA LYS A 53 9.29 3.82 -5.62
C LYS A 53 10.36 3.25 -6.55
N LYS A 54 11.54 2.87 -6.04
CA LYS A 54 12.59 2.20 -6.81
C LYS A 54 12.60 0.69 -6.62
N SER A 55 11.94 0.15 -5.59
CA SER A 55 11.92 -1.29 -5.29
C SER A 55 10.96 -2.10 -6.16
N THR A 56 11.34 -3.33 -6.53
CA THR A 56 10.46 -4.25 -7.27
C THR A 56 9.45 -4.95 -6.37
N ASN A 57 9.74 -5.06 -5.08
CA ASN A 57 8.86 -5.69 -4.11
C ASN A 57 8.83 -4.91 -2.79
N ARG A 58 7.79 -5.14 -2.00
CA ARG A 58 7.71 -4.69 -0.61
C ARG A 58 6.94 -5.71 0.21
N VAL A 59 7.29 -5.82 1.48
CA VAL A 59 6.51 -6.50 2.51
C VAL A 59 6.15 -5.43 3.53
N ILE A 60 4.89 -5.41 3.94
CA ILE A 60 4.38 -4.45 4.91
C ILE A 60 4.01 -5.22 6.19
N THR A 61 4.45 -4.75 7.35
CA THR A 61 4.21 -5.39 8.65
C THR A 61 3.62 -4.43 9.67
N PHE A 62 2.85 -4.98 10.63
CA PHE A 62 2.34 -4.24 11.79
C PHE A 62 3.36 -4.08 12.91
N ILE A 63 4.38 -4.93 12.93
CA ILE A 63 5.44 -4.93 13.93
C ILE A 63 6.78 -4.54 13.31
N ASP A 64 7.59 -3.85 14.12
CA ASP A 64 8.99 -3.61 13.80
C ASP A 64 9.79 -4.89 14.02
N LEU A 65 10.41 -5.41 12.97
CA LEU A 65 11.23 -6.62 12.98
C LEU A 65 12.73 -6.27 13.07
N GLY A 66 13.06 -4.98 13.24
CA GLY A 66 14.43 -4.47 13.21
C GLY A 66 14.94 -4.20 11.80
N ASP A 67 16.13 -3.62 11.71
CA ASP A 67 16.64 -3.06 10.45
C ASP A 67 16.93 -4.12 9.38
N ARG A 68 17.30 -5.33 9.78
CA ARG A 68 17.62 -6.45 8.89
C ARG A 68 17.15 -7.77 9.49
N VAL A 69 16.33 -8.51 8.74
CA VAL A 69 15.78 -9.82 9.16
C VAL A 69 15.91 -10.86 8.05
N GLU A 70 16.27 -12.09 8.37
CA GLU A 70 16.44 -13.14 7.34
C GLU A 70 15.10 -13.52 6.68
N LYS A 71 14.05 -13.63 7.50
CA LYS A 71 12.72 -14.07 7.07
C LYS A 71 11.64 -13.28 7.79
N ILE A 72 10.66 -12.83 7.02
CA ILE A 72 9.42 -12.28 7.57
C ILE A 72 8.37 -13.41 7.55
N PRO A 73 7.79 -13.81 8.70
CA PRO A 73 6.76 -14.84 8.74
C PRO A 73 5.54 -14.47 7.88
N PHE A 74 4.89 -15.46 7.26
CA PHE A 74 3.63 -15.27 6.55
C PHE A 74 2.47 -15.45 7.55
N ASP A 75 2.28 -14.44 8.39
CA ASP A 75 1.33 -14.44 9.51
C ASP A 75 0.51 -13.15 9.46
N GLU A 76 -0.82 -13.25 9.55
CA GLU A 76 -1.75 -12.12 9.45
C GLU A 76 -1.67 -11.12 10.62
N LYS A 77 -1.14 -11.56 11.77
CA LYS A 77 -0.85 -10.67 12.90
C LYS A 77 0.44 -9.87 12.69
N ILE A 78 1.31 -10.35 11.80
CA ILE A 78 2.60 -9.72 11.48
C ILE A 78 2.49 -8.91 10.19
N ARG A 79 1.93 -9.47 9.13
CA ARG A 79 1.84 -8.87 7.80
C ARG A 79 0.53 -8.12 7.61
N VAL A 80 0.65 -6.98 6.97
CA VAL A 80 -0.49 -6.20 6.50
C VAL A 80 -1.10 -6.90 5.28
N LYS A 81 -2.42 -7.17 5.33
CA LYS A 81 -3.15 -7.67 4.16
C LYS A 81 -3.13 -6.59 3.06
N PRO A 82 -2.88 -6.96 1.79
CA PRO A 82 -3.04 -6.02 0.68
C PRO A 82 -4.46 -5.42 0.67
N ILE A 83 -4.54 -4.13 0.34
CA ILE A 83 -5.78 -3.47 -0.03
C ILE A 83 -6.08 -3.86 -1.48
N ASP A 84 -7.24 -4.45 -1.71
CA ASP A 84 -7.72 -4.99 -2.98
C ASP A 84 -9.04 -4.31 -3.40
N GLU A 85 -9.68 -4.86 -4.44
CA GLU A 85 -10.92 -4.32 -5.02
C GLU A 85 -12.09 -4.26 -4.05
N ASP A 86 -12.10 -5.09 -2.97
CA ASP A 86 -13.13 -5.03 -1.92
C ASP A 86 -13.16 -3.68 -1.17
N TYR A 87 -12.15 -2.83 -1.38
CA TYR A 87 -11.99 -1.51 -0.74
C TYR A 87 -12.21 -0.34 -1.71
N ASP A 88 -12.55 -0.60 -2.97
CA ASP A 88 -12.66 0.43 -4.01
C ASP A 88 -13.67 1.54 -3.67
N GLU A 89 -14.71 1.20 -2.90
CA GLU A 89 -15.76 2.09 -2.42
C GLU A 89 -15.52 2.64 -1.01
N ASP A 90 -14.40 2.30 -0.35
CA ASP A 90 -14.11 2.76 0.99
C ASP A 90 -13.94 4.30 1.00
N PRO A 91 -14.78 5.06 1.74
CA PRO A 91 -14.74 6.51 1.72
C PRO A 91 -13.39 7.09 2.16
N LEU A 92 -12.69 6.44 3.09
CA LEU A 92 -11.38 6.87 3.54
C LEU A 92 -10.32 6.59 2.47
N LEU A 93 -10.42 5.47 1.75
CA LEU A 93 -9.50 5.19 0.66
C LEU A 93 -9.68 6.21 -0.47
N ILE A 94 -10.93 6.54 -0.82
CA ILE A 94 -11.27 7.59 -1.80
C ILE A 94 -10.68 8.93 -1.38
N GLU A 95 -10.86 9.34 -0.12
CA GLU A 95 -10.28 10.58 0.43
C GLU A 95 -8.75 10.60 0.26
N ILE A 96 -8.07 9.53 0.66
CA ILE A 96 -6.60 9.42 0.58
C ILE A 96 -6.11 9.45 -0.88
N VAL A 97 -6.79 8.75 -1.78
CA VAL A 97 -6.43 8.74 -3.21
C VAL A 97 -6.62 10.14 -3.81
N ASN A 98 -7.68 10.85 -3.46
CA ASN A 98 -7.89 12.24 -3.88
C ASN A 98 -6.83 13.18 -3.29
N GLU A 99 -6.43 12.99 -2.03
CA GLU A 99 -5.39 13.78 -1.35
C GLU A 99 -4.01 13.60 -2.02
N LEU A 100 -3.64 12.36 -2.32
CA LEU A 100 -2.33 12.02 -2.89
C LEU A 100 -2.26 12.18 -4.42
N GLY A 101 -3.39 12.08 -5.12
CA GLY A 101 -3.46 12.12 -6.58
C GLY A 101 -2.55 11.07 -7.23
N GLN A 102 -1.65 11.50 -8.11
CA GLN A 102 -0.73 10.58 -8.80
C GLN A 102 0.20 9.81 -7.86
N GLU A 103 0.50 10.37 -6.69
CA GLU A 103 1.36 9.75 -5.68
C GLU A 103 0.67 8.56 -4.98
N ALA A 104 -0.64 8.38 -5.16
CA ALA A 104 -1.36 7.18 -4.73
C ALA A 104 -1.00 5.95 -5.57
N SER A 105 -0.47 6.14 -6.77
CA SER A 105 -0.18 5.06 -7.71
C SER A 105 1.16 4.41 -7.40
N TRP A 106 1.21 3.08 -7.44
CA TRP A 106 2.46 2.34 -7.49
C TRP A 106 2.98 2.23 -8.93
N LYS A 107 4.12 1.55 -9.07
CA LYS A 107 4.77 1.27 -10.36
C LYS A 107 3.82 0.61 -11.34
N ASN A 108 3.82 1.13 -12.57
CA ASN A 108 3.05 0.60 -13.70
C ASN A 108 1.52 0.59 -13.48
N SER A 109 1.05 1.39 -12.52
CA SER A 109 -0.36 1.58 -12.21
C SER A 109 -0.72 3.06 -12.38
N LYS A 110 -2.00 3.33 -12.64
CA LYS A 110 -2.56 4.69 -12.59
C LYS A 110 -3.83 4.62 -11.78
N ILE A 111 -3.74 5.05 -10.52
CA ILE A 111 -4.86 5.09 -9.59
C ILE A 111 -5.53 6.45 -9.68
N LYS A 112 -6.86 6.44 -9.71
CA LYS A 112 -7.70 7.64 -9.70
C LYS A 112 -9.05 7.32 -9.07
N VAL A 113 -9.73 8.35 -8.58
CA VAL A 113 -11.15 8.25 -8.24
C VAL A 113 -11.98 8.50 -9.51
N VAL A 114 -13.02 7.71 -9.72
CA VAL A 114 -13.98 7.89 -10.81
C VAL A 114 -15.41 7.95 -10.28
N GLU A 115 -16.22 8.80 -10.90
CA GLU A 115 -17.65 8.85 -10.65
C GLU A 115 -18.39 7.91 -11.62
N ILE A 116 -19.17 7.00 -11.07
CA ILE A 116 -20.04 6.09 -11.81
C ILE A 116 -21.49 6.56 -11.65
N LYS A 117 -22.19 6.62 -12.78
CA LYS A 117 -23.65 6.74 -12.81
C LYS A 117 -24.21 5.33 -12.75
N GLU A 118 -25.08 5.07 -11.78
CA GLU A 118 -25.92 3.86 -11.75
C GLU A 118 -26.89 3.84 -12.92
#